data_AF-A0A081A2A6-F1
#
_entry.id   AF-A0A081A2A6-F1
#
_cell.length_a   1.000
_cell.length_b   1.000
_cell.length_c   1.000
_cell.angle_alpha   90.00
_cell.angle_beta   90.00
_cell.angle_gamma   90.00
#
_symmetry.space_group_name_H-M   'P 1'
#
loop_
_entity.id
_entity.type
_entity.pdbx_description
1 polymer ?
#
loop_
_entity_poly.entity_id
_entity_poly.type
_entity_poly.pdbx_seq_one_letter_code
_entity_poly.pdbx_strand_id
1 'polypeptide(L)'
;MMDFVHLDEKWFYLKKDKQRFYLGENEEVPHITVKNKNYIIKVMFLCAVARPRWDATRHRIWDGKIGLWPFAVYEPAERASKNRPAGTLEIKTYSVDREIYRQALCRMVIPRIKEVWPSGKRVVLEYDNAKPHVAVDDPEVVAACSLGNWNMKICPQSANSPDFNANDLGFFNSLQSL
;
A
#
# COMPACT_ATOMS: atom_id res chain seq x y z
N MET A 1 8.69 16.49 -12.78
CA MET A 1 7.65 16.27 -11.74
C MET A 1 6.51 15.36 -12.19
N MET A 2 6.26 15.14 -13.49
CA MET A 2 5.22 14.17 -13.94
C MET A 2 5.69 12.71 -13.95
N ASP A 3 7.00 12.48 -13.92
CA ASP A 3 7.56 11.12 -14.03
C ASP A 3 7.61 10.38 -12.69
N PHE A 4 7.24 11.03 -11.59
CA PHE A 4 7.38 10.47 -10.26
C PHE A 4 6.19 9.59 -9.88
N VAL A 5 6.52 8.46 -9.26
CA VAL A 5 5.59 7.59 -8.54
C VAL A 5 6.05 7.57 -7.09
N HIS A 6 5.20 8.05 -6.18
CA HIS A 6 5.46 7.96 -4.76
C HIS A 6 4.99 6.61 -4.23
N LEU A 7 5.91 5.92 -3.57
CA LEU A 7 5.72 4.66 -2.90
C LEU A 7 5.79 4.89 -1.40
N ASP A 8 4.92 4.24 -0.67
CA ASP A 8 4.89 4.30 0.79
C ASP A 8 4.07 3.16 1.37
N GLU A 9 4.36 2.78 2.62
CA GLU A 9 3.64 1.74 3.34
C GLU A 9 2.87 2.32 4.53
N LYS A 10 1.64 1.84 4.73
CA LYS A 10 0.85 2.24 5.91
C LYS A 10 0.09 1.08 6.53
N TRP A 11 0.08 1.08 7.87
CA TRP A 11 -0.78 0.21 8.67
C TRP A 11 -2.20 0.78 8.76
N PHE A 12 -3.18 -0.01 8.34
CA PHE A 12 -4.60 0.27 8.52
C PHE A 12 -5.18 -0.70 9.54
N TYR A 13 -5.90 -0.17 10.53
CA TYR A 13 -6.60 -0.97 11.53
C TYR A 13 -7.97 -1.37 11.01
N LEU A 14 -8.35 -2.64 11.18
CA LEU A 14 -9.67 -3.13 10.80
C LEU A 14 -10.80 -2.49 11.63
N LYS A 15 -10.50 -2.04 12.85
CA LYS A 15 -11.43 -1.30 13.71
C LYS A 15 -10.75 -0.05 14.26
N LYS A 16 -11.51 1.05 14.34
CA LYS A 16 -11.07 2.27 15.02
C LYS A 16 -11.17 2.09 16.53
N ASP A 17 -10.23 2.69 17.25
CA ASP A 17 -10.18 2.66 18.73
C ASP A 17 -11.40 3.36 19.36
N LYS A 18 -11.80 4.49 18.75
CA LYS A 18 -13.01 5.24 19.11
C LYS A 18 -13.84 5.46 17.84
N GLN A 19 -15.04 4.90 17.81
CA GLN A 19 -15.96 5.03 16.68
C GLN A 19 -17.29 5.61 17.17
N ARG A 20 -17.83 6.57 16.40
CA ARG A 20 -19.17 7.10 16.63
C ARG A 20 -20.14 6.28 15.78
N PHE A 21 -21.25 5.89 16.39
CA PHE A 21 -22.35 5.19 15.72
C PHE A 21 -23.57 6.10 15.71
N TYR A 22 -24.27 6.14 14.59
CA TYR A 22 -25.64 6.65 14.54
C TYR A 22 -26.56 5.48 14.87
N LEU A 23 -27.46 5.68 15.82
CA LEU A 23 -28.36 4.66 16.33
C LEU A 23 -29.80 5.15 16.16
N GLY A 24 -30.71 4.23 15.81
CA GLY A 24 -32.14 4.51 15.90
C GLY A 24 -32.59 4.72 17.34
N GLU A 25 -33.75 5.36 17.54
CA GLU A 25 -34.30 5.66 18.89
C GLU A 25 -34.39 4.43 19.81
N ASN A 26 -34.53 3.23 19.24
CA ASN A 26 -34.67 1.98 19.98
C ASN A 26 -33.51 0.99 19.72
N GLU A 27 -32.38 1.46 19.17
CA GLU A 27 -31.24 0.60 18.87
C GLU A 27 -30.24 0.61 20.03
N GLU A 28 -29.83 -0.58 20.49
CA GLU A 28 -28.84 -0.71 21.55
C GLU A 28 -27.46 -0.26 21.07
N VAL A 29 -26.73 0.41 21.97
CA VAL A 29 -25.37 0.86 21.68
C VAL A 29 -24.47 -0.36 21.43
N PRO A 30 -23.77 -0.43 20.29
CA PRO A 30 -22.84 -1.51 20.01
C PRO A 30 -21.76 -1.60 21.08
N HIS A 31 -21.77 -2.70 21.84
CA HIS A 31 -20.74 -2.96 22.84
C HIS A 31 -19.55 -3.69 22.19
N ILE A 32 -18.49 -2.94 21.90
CA ILE A 32 -17.25 -3.48 21.33
C ILE A 32 -16.17 -3.47 22.40
N THR A 33 -15.71 -4.65 22.83
CA THR A 33 -14.58 -4.79 23.76
C THR A 33 -13.44 -5.57 23.11
N VAL A 34 -12.22 -5.13 23.39
CA VAL A 34 -10.99 -5.86 23.05
C VAL A 34 -10.09 -5.86 24.28
N LYS A 35 -9.42 -6.97 24.56
CA LYS A 35 -8.57 -7.09 25.75
C LYS A 35 -7.38 -6.12 25.71
N ASN A 36 -6.81 -5.87 24.53
CA ASN A 36 -5.70 -4.93 24.31
C ASN A 36 -5.71 -4.47 22.85
N LYS A 37 -5.32 -3.22 22.59
CA LYS A 37 -5.21 -2.62 21.24
C LYS A 37 -4.37 -3.45 20.26
N ASN A 38 -3.35 -4.15 20.75
CA ASN A 38 -2.51 -5.04 19.94
C ASN A 38 -3.26 -6.23 19.33
N TYR A 39 -4.46 -6.56 19.83
CA TYR A 39 -5.33 -7.61 19.29
C TYR A 39 -6.25 -7.10 18.18
N ILE A 40 -6.27 -5.79 17.92
CA ILE A 40 -6.96 -5.24 16.76
C ILE A 40 -6.12 -5.58 15.53
N ILE A 41 -6.72 -6.36 14.61
CA ILE A 41 -6.08 -6.70 13.34
C ILE A 41 -5.73 -5.40 12.61
N LYS A 42 -4.46 -5.28 12.23
CA LYS A 42 -3.94 -4.22 11.39
C LYS A 42 -3.26 -4.83 10.19
N VAL A 43 -3.48 -4.27 9.01
CA VAL A 43 -2.88 -4.74 7.75
C VAL A 43 -2.01 -3.63 7.20
N MET A 44 -0.78 -3.96 6.82
CA MET A 44 0.11 -3.03 6.14
C MET A 44 -0.18 -3.08 4.64
N PHE A 45 -0.24 -1.93 4.01
CA PHE A 45 -0.40 -1.83 2.56
C PHE A 45 0.75 -1.04 1.96
N LEU A 46 1.28 -1.52 0.84
CA LEU A 46 2.13 -0.75 -0.06
C LEU A 46 1.24 0.03 -1.04
N CYS A 47 1.42 1.33 -1.14
CA CYS A 47 0.69 2.17 -2.06
C CYS A 47 1.60 2.78 -3.12
N ALA A 48 1.11 2.84 -4.36
CA ALA A 48 1.76 3.57 -5.44
C ALA A 48 0.78 4.60 -6.03
N VAL A 49 1.20 5.86 -6.01
CA VAL A 49 0.45 6.97 -6.60
C VAL A 49 1.36 7.89 -7.39
N ALA A 50 0.82 8.49 -8.43
CA ALA A 50 1.48 9.49 -9.24
C ALA A 50 0.57 10.71 -9.37
N ARG A 51 1.11 11.78 -9.96
CA ARG A 51 0.33 12.99 -10.23
C ARG A 51 -0.73 12.72 -11.32
N PRO A 52 -2.01 13.04 -11.08
CA PRO A 52 -3.05 12.99 -12.12
C PRO A 52 -2.67 13.82 -13.34
N ARG A 53 -2.95 13.32 -14.54
CA ARG A 53 -2.64 14.03 -15.80
C ARG A 53 -3.50 13.56 -16.96
N TRP A 54 -3.51 14.35 -18.04
CA TRP A 54 -4.17 13.98 -19.28
C TRP A 54 -3.50 12.78 -19.93
N ASP A 55 -4.28 11.76 -20.24
CA ASP A 55 -3.89 10.60 -21.04
C ASP A 55 -4.42 10.79 -22.46
N ALA A 56 -3.53 11.20 -23.37
CA ALA A 56 -3.87 11.44 -24.77
C ALA A 56 -4.31 10.17 -25.49
N THR A 57 -3.80 9.00 -25.10
CA THR A 57 -4.13 7.71 -25.73
C THR A 57 -5.55 7.30 -25.38
N ARG A 58 -5.93 7.49 -24.11
CA ARG A 58 -7.26 7.12 -23.59
C ARG A 58 -8.28 8.26 -23.63
N HIS A 59 -7.88 9.44 -24.12
CA HIS A 59 -8.70 10.66 -24.20
C HIS A 59 -9.43 11.00 -22.89
N ARG A 60 -8.74 10.86 -21.75
CA ARG A 60 -9.31 11.10 -20.43
C ARG A 60 -8.26 11.57 -19.43
N ILE A 61 -8.71 12.11 -18.31
CA ILE A 61 -7.83 12.35 -17.16
C ILE A 61 -7.49 11.00 -16.52
N TRP A 62 -6.21 10.68 -16.41
CA TRP A 62 -5.70 9.61 -15.57
C TRP A 62 -5.56 10.12 -14.14
N ASP A 63 -6.13 9.40 -13.18
CA ASP A 63 -6.26 9.83 -11.78
C ASP A 63 -5.00 9.64 -10.94
N GLY A 64 -3.92 9.12 -11.54
CA GLY A 64 -2.64 8.91 -10.88
C GLY A 64 -2.61 7.70 -9.93
N LYS A 65 -3.72 6.99 -9.75
CA LYS A 65 -3.75 5.80 -8.89
C LYS A 65 -3.15 4.62 -9.64
N ILE A 66 -2.15 3.99 -9.04
CA ILE A 66 -1.47 2.83 -9.65
C ILE A 66 -1.91 1.55 -8.94
N GLY A 67 -1.79 1.52 -7.61
CA GLY A 67 -2.21 0.36 -6.83
C GLY A 67 -2.08 0.54 -5.32
N LEU A 68 -2.71 -0.39 -4.62
CA LEU A 68 -2.68 -0.55 -3.17
C LEU A 68 -2.65 -2.06 -2.89
N TRP A 69 -1.57 -2.56 -2.31
CA TRP A 69 -1.33 -4.00 -2.13
C TRP A 69 -1.20 -4.34 -0.64
N PRO A 70 -2.05 -5.22 -0.08
CA PRO A 70 -1.91 -5.67 1.30
C PRO A 70 -0.76 -6.64 1.45
N PHE A 71 0.02 -6.48 2.51
CA PHE A 71 0.93 -7.51 3.02
C PHE A 71 0.16 -8.41 4.01
N ALA A 72 -0.67 -9.27 3.44
CA ALA A 72 -1.47 -10.22 4.19
C ALA A 72 -1.74 -11.49 3.39
N VAL A 73 -1.89 -12.61 4.10
CA VAL A 73 -2.27 -13.91 3.54
C VAL A 73 -3.50 -14.45 4.26
N TYR A 74 -4.31 -15.22 3.54
CA TYR A 74 -5.38 -15.99 4.16
C TYR A 74 -4.83 -17.36 4.54
N GLU A 75 -4.83 -17.68 5.82
CA GLU A 75 -4.41 -18.97 6.34
C GLU A 75 -5.54 -19.64 7.12
N PRO A 76 -5.72 -20.97 6.99
CA PRO A 76 -6.71 -21.68 7.78
C PRO A 76 -6.33 -21.64 9.27
N ALA A 77 -7.32 -21.38 10.11
CA ALA A 77 -7.19 -21.42 11.55
C ALA A 77 -6.72 -22.81 12.04
N GLU A 78 -5.51 -22.88 12.60
CA GLU A 78 -4.96 -24.14 13.13
C GLU A 78 -5.75 -24.69 14.33
N ARG A 79 -6.35 -23.80 15.12
CA ARG A 79 -7.10 -24.15 16.33
C ARG A 79 -8.53 -23.66 16.24
N ALA A 80 -9.43 -24.51 16.73
CA ALA A 80 -10.81 -24.12 17.00
C ALA A 80 -10.87 -23.20 18.23
N SER A 81 -11.80 -22.26 18.21
CA SER A 81 -12.16 -21.40 19.33
C SER A 81 -13.68 -21.31 19.42
N LYS A 82 -14.19 -20.77 20.53
CA LYS A 82 -15.64 -20.57 20.76
C LYS A 82 -16.34 -19.85 19.60
N ASN A 83 -15.64 -18.92 18.95
CA ASN A 83 -16.21 -18.08 17.90
C ASN A 83 -15.77 -18.50 16.49
N ARG A 84 -14.94 -19.54 16.35
CA ARG A 84 -14.29 -19.88 15.07
C ARG A 84 -13.85 -21.35 15.02
N PRO A 85 -14.45 -22.20 14.16
CA PRO A 85 -13.98 -23.56 13.92
C PRO A 85 -12.54 -23.59 13.35
N ALA A 86 -11.82 -24.68 13.61
CA ALA A 86 -10.55 -24.96 12.93
C ALA A 86 -10.77 -25.04 11.41
N GLY A 87 -9.79 -24.57 10.62
CA GLY A 87 -9.88 -24.51 9.16
C GLY A 87 -10.53 -23.22 8.60
N THR A 88 -11.15 -22.38 9.43
CA THR A 88 -11.70 -21.09 8.99
C THR A 88 -10.56 -20.21 8.47
N LEU A 89 -10.67 -19.68 7.24
CA LEU A 89 -9.64 -18.79 6.68
C LEU A 89 -9.57 -17.47 7.45
N GLU A 90 -8.36 -17.10 7.82
CA GLU A 90 -8.06 -15.87 8.55
C GLU A 90 -6.99 -15.05 7.86
N ILE A 91 -7.16 -13.74 7.92
CA ILE A 91 -6.14 -12.80 7.49
C ILE A 91 -5.00 -12.82 8.51
N LYS A 92 -3.83 -13.31 8.11
CA LYS A 92 -2.57 -13.15 8.84
C LYS A 92 -1.72 -12.10 8.18
N THR A 93 -1.14 -11.24 9.02
CA THR A 93 -0.24 -10.16 8.61
C THR A 93 1.18 -10.52 8.99
N TYR A 94 2.15 -10.12 8.17
CA TYR A 94 3.56 -10.40 8.39
C TYR A 94 4.38 -9.11 8.31
N SER A 95 5.55 -9.13 8.96
CA SER A 95 6.52 -8.06 8.83
C SER A 95 7.13 -8.09 7.43
N VAL A 96 7.28 -6.91 6.82
CA VAL A 96 7.94 -6.78 5.53
C VAL A 96 9.43 -6.61 5.75
N ASP A 97 10.19 -7.57 5.24
CA ASP A 97 11.63 -7.47 5.10
C ASP A 97 12.01 -7.00 3.68
N ARG A 98 13.31 -6.91 3.43
CA ARG A 98 13.83 -6.45 2.13
C ARG A 98 13.49 -7.37 0.97
N GLU A 99 13.45 -8.68 1.19
CA GLU A 99 13.14 -9.63 0.14
C GLU A 99 11.66 -9.54 -0.25
N ILE A 100 10.77 -9.48 0.74
CA ILE A 100 9.34 -9.25 0.52
C ILE A 100 9.11 -7.94 -0.22
N TYR A 101 9.83 -6.88 0.16
CA TYR A 101 9.74 -5.58 -0.50
C TYR A 101 10.20 -5.63 -1.95
N ARG A 102 11.36 -6.25 -2.22
CA ARG A 102 11.88 -6.48 -3.58
C ARG A 102 10.86 -7.20 -4.44
N GLN A 103 10.29 -8.30 -3.94
CA GLN A 103 9.27 -9.06 -4.66
C GLN A 103 8.02 -8.23 -4.94
N ALA A 104 7.60 -7.39 -3.99
CA ALA A 104 6.48 -6.48 -4.19
C ALA A 104 6.74 -5.50 -5.32
N LEU A 105 7.94 -4.90 -5.39
CA LEU A 105 8.33 -4.02 -6.48
C LEU A 105 8.32 -4.74 -7.82
N CYS A 106 9.04 -5.87 -7.92
CA CYS A 106 9.25 -6.60 -9.17
C CYS A 106 7.98 -7.26 -9.71
N ARG A 107 7.13 -7.80 -8.83
CA ARG A 107 5.97 -8.62 -9.23
C ARG A 107 4.64 -7.86 -9.21
N MET A 108 4.53 -6.79 -8.43
CA MET A 108 3.27 -6.05 -8.27
C MET A 108 3.38 -4.62 -8.80
N VAL A 109 4.28 -3.81 -8.24
CA VAL A 109 4.34 -2.37 -8.49
C VAL A 109 4.78 -2.06 -9.92
N ILE A 110 5.98 -2.53 -10.32
CA ILE A 110 6.57 -2.21 -11.62
C ILE A 110 5.70 -2.73 -12.77
N PRO A 111 5.22 -3.99 -12.76
CA PRO A 111 4.32 -4.47 -13.81
C PRO A 111 3.05 -3.62 -13.91
N ARG A 112 2.46 -3.25 -12.77
CA ARG A 112 1.25 -2.41 -12.76
C ARG A 112 1.51 -1.01 -13.33
N ILE A 113 2.64 -0.38 -12.98
CA ILE A 113 3.03 0.90 -13.58
C ILE A 113 3.07 0.77 -15.10
N LYS A 114 3.74 -0.25 -15.63
CA LYS A 114 3.87 -0.42 -17.08
C LYS A 114 2.54 -0.58 -17.81
N GLU A 115 1.54 -1.15 -17.15
CA GLU A 115 0.19 -1.33 -17.67
C GLU A 115 -0.61 -0.01 -17.70
N VAL A 116 -0.55 0.78 -16.61
CA VAL A 116 -1.44 1.93 -16.44
C VAL A 116 -0.82 3.26 -16.84
N TRP A 117 0.51 3.35 -16.89
CA TRP A 117 1.22 4.61 -17.13
C TRP A 117 0.75 5.28 -18.43
N PRO A 118 0.35 6.56 -18.39
CA PRO A 118 -0.40 7.15 -19.51
C PRO A 118 0.49 7.60 -20.69
N SER A 119 1.78 7.82 -20.49
CA SER A 119 2.63 8.40 -21.54
C SER A 119 4.13 8.19 -21.31
N GLY A 120 4.85 7.86 -22.37
CA GLY A 120 6.30 7.63 -22.33
C GLY A 120 6.67 6.39 -21.51
N LYS A 121 7.96 6.21 -21.25
CA LYS A 121 8.50 5.07 -20.48
C LYS A 121 9.47 5.49 -19.38
N ARG A 122 9.54 6.79 -19.09
CA ARG A 122 10.39 7.33 -18.03
C ARG A 122 9.59 7.41 -16.73
N VAL A 123 10.10 6.77 -15.68
CA VAL A 123 9.48 6.78 -14.35
C VAL A 123 10.56 6.91 -13.28
N VAL A 124 10.29 7.66 -12.24
CA VAL A 124 11.12 7.72 -11.03
C VAL A 124 10.28 7.18 -9.88
N LEU A 125 10.67 6.03 -9.34
CA LEU A 125 10.09 5.45 -8.14
C LEU A 125 10.72 6.14 -6.94
N GLU A 126 9.91 6.85 -6.17
CA GLU A 126 10.35 7.55 -4.98
C GLU A 126 9.81 6.86 -3.74
N TYR A 127 10.70 6.56 -2.79
CA TYR A 127 10.37 5.96 -1.49
C TYR A 127 11.30 6.53 -0.40
N ASP A 128 10.96 6.30 0.87
CA ASP A 128 11.78 6.74 2.00
C ASP A 128 13.03 5.86 2.21
N ASN A 129 13.81 6.10 3.28
CA ASN A 129 15.01 5.29 3.58
C ASN A 129 14.76 4.21 4.65
N ALA A 130 13.56 3.62 4.71
CA ALA A 130 13.26 2.53 5.63
C ALA A 130 14.18 1.31 5.40
N LYS A 131 14.52 0.60 6.48
CA LYS A 131 15.43 -0.56 6.45
C LYS A 131 15.05 -1.66 5.43
N PRO A 132 13.75 -1.97 5.21
CA PRO A 132 13.33 -2.95 4.22
C PRO A 132 13.50 -2.46 2.77
N HIS A 133 13.74 -1.18 2.52
CA HIS A 133 13.89 -0.72 1.14
C HIS A 133 15.17 -1.27 0.51
N VAL A 134 15.05 -1.55 -0.78
CA VAL A 134 16.16 -2.08 -1.59
C VAL A 134 17.15 -0.96 -1.90
N ALA A 135 18.37 -1.34 -2.26
CA ALA A 135 19.33 -0.37 -2.78
C ALA A 135 18.87 0.14 -4.16
N VAL A 136 19.30 1.34 -4.54
CA VAL A 136 18.93 1.96 -5.82
C VAL A 136 19.41 1.17 -7.04
N ASP A 137 20.46 0.37 -6.85
CA ASP A 137 21.13 -0.48 -7.82
C ASP A 137 20.81 -1.98 -7.62
N ASP A 138 19.75 -2.31 -6.88
CA ASP A 138 19.32 -3.70 -6.70
C ASP A 138 19.08 -4.37 -8.06
N PRO A 139 19.80 -5.46 -8.38
CA PRO A 139 19.88 -5.97 -9.75
C PRO A 139 18.55 -6.50 -10.27
N GLU A 140 17.73 -7.10 -9.40
CA GLU A 140 16.41 -7.59 -9.80
C GLU A 140 15.46 -6.44 -10.10
N VAL A 141 15.48 -5.40 -9.27
CA VAL A 141 14.64 -4.22 -9.48
C VAL A 141 15.09 -3.43 -10.70
N VAL A 142 16.40 -3.26 -10.92
CA VAL A 142 16.94 -2.61 -12.12
C VAL A 142 16.56 -3.38 -13.38
N ALA A 143 16.64 -4.71 -13.36
CA ALA A 143 16.21 -5.56 -14.47
C ALA A 143 14.71 -5.41 -14.74
N ALA A 144 13.88 -5.46 -13.70
CA ALA A 144 12.44 -5.25 -13.81
C ALA A 144 12.11 -3.85 -14.35
N CYS A 145 12.81 -2.81 -13.88
CA CYS A 145 12.69 -1.43 -14.35
C CYS A 145 13.03 -1.25 -15.82
N SER A 146 14.02 -1.99 -16.33
CA SER A 146 14.53 -1.83 -17.70
C SER A 146 13.79 -2.69 -18.74
N LEU A 147 13.15 -3.78 -18.29
CA LEU A 147 12.47 -4.74 -19.15
C LEU A 147 11.44 -4.05 -20.08
N GLY A 148 11.54 -4.30 -21.38
CA GLY A 148 10.63 -3.71 -22.39
C GLY A 148 10.98 -2.27 -22.79
N ASN A 149 12.27 -1.91 -22.75
CA ASN A 149 12.81 -0.58 -23.05
C ASN A 149 12.23 0.52 -22.15
N TRP A 150 12.00 0.16 -20.88
CA TRP A 150 11.57 1.11 -19.87
C TRP A 150 12.77 1.82 -19.25
N ASN A 151 12.61 3.10 -18.92
CA ASN A 151 13.62 3.90 -18.24
C ASN A 151 13.08 4.27 -16.86
N MET A 152 13.03 3.26 -15.99
CA MET A 152 12.59 3.43 -14.61
C MET A 152 13.80 3.42 -13.69
N LYS A 153 13.78 4.26 -12.66
CA LYS A 153 14.82 4.28 -11.63
C LYS A 153 14.25 4.56 -10.26
N ILE A 154 14.94 4.11 -9.23
CA ILE A 154 14.66 4.48 -7.86
C ILE A 154 15.33 5.82 -7.54
N CYS A 155 14.65 6.67 -6.78
CA CYS A 155 15.20 7.87 -6.16
C CYS A 155 14.75 7.90 -4.69
N PRO A 156 15.62 7.60 -3.72
CA PRO A 156 15.26 7.70 -2.32
C PRO A 156 15.01 9.15 -1.93
N GLN A 157 14.04 9.38 -1.04
CA GLN A 157 13.75 10.69 -0.45
C GLN A 157 14.83 11.09 0.56
N SER A 158 14.91 12.39 0.86
CA SER A 158 15.68 12.85 2.02
C SER A 158 15.10 12.29 3.32
N ALA A 159 15.97 12.07 4.30
CA ALA A 159 15.55 11.54 5.59
C ALA A 159 14.56 12.49 6.28
N ASN A 160 13.53 11.92 6.92
CA ASN A 160 12.51 12.66 7.67
C ASN A 160 11.78 13.73 6.85
N SER A 161 11.44 13.43 5.59
CA SER A 161 10.79 14.37 4.67
C SER A 161 9.44 13.84 4.14
N PRO A 162 8.47 13.50 5.04
CA PRO A 162 7.18 12.93 4.63
C PRO A 162 6.33 13.90 3.81
N ASP A 163 6.59 15.21 3.90
CA ASP A 163 5.95 16.28 3.13
C ASP A 163 6.24 16.21 1.62
N PHE A 164 7.29 15.49 1.22
CA PHE A 164 7.61 15.25 -0.19
C PHE A 164 6.90 14.03 -0.78
N ASN A 165 6.21 13.22 0.05
CA ASN A 165 5.46 12.05 -0.40
C ASN A 165 3.96 12.34 -0.47
N ALA A 166 3.34 12.19 -1.65
CA ALA A 166 1.90 12.42 -1.78
C ALA A 166 1.05 11.40 -0.98
N ASN A 167 1.59 10.23 -0.66
CA ASN A 167 0.91 9.24 0.16
C ASN A 167 0.66 9.79 1.57
N ASP A 168 1.73 10.22 2.24
CA ASP A 168 1.67 10.80 3.58
C ASP A 168 0.98 12.17 3.61
N LEU A 169 1.24 13.02 2.62
CA LEU A 169 0.70 14.38 2.59
C LEU A 169 -0.84 14.39 2.52
N GLY A 170 -1.44 13.45 1.78
CA GLY A 170 -2.88 13.50 1.53
C GLY A 170 -3.57 12.17 1.32
N PHE A 171 -3.01 11.26 0.53
CA PHE A 171 -3.74 10.06 0.10
C PHE A 171 -4.15 9.19 1.30
N PHE A 172 -3.21 8.89 2.19
CA PHE A 172 -3.50 8.09 3.38
C PHE A 172 -4.42 8.79 4.38
N ASN A 173 -4.28 10.09 4.54
CA ASN A 173 -5.19 10.88 5.39
C ASN A 173 -6.62 10.83 4.84
N SER A 174 -6.78 10.84 3.52
CA SER A 174 -8.09 10.71 2.86
C SER A 174 -8.74 9.33 3.04
N LEU A 175 -7.93 8.26 3.14
CA LEU A 175 -8.45 6.92 3.40
C LEU A 175 -8.88 6.75 4.86
N GLN A 176 -8.22 7.42 5.79
CA GLN A 176 -8.50 7.32 7.22
C GLN A 176 -9.67 8.21 7.68
N SER A 177 -10.04 9.21 6.88
CA SER A 177 -11.19 10.08 7.16
C SER A 177 -12.53 9.41 6.91
N LEU A 178 -12.58 8.33 6.12
CA LEU A 178 -13.71 7.42 5.98
C LEU A 178 -13.93 6.64 7.28
#